data_AF-A0A6C0KTM5-F1
#
_entry.id   AF-A0A6C0KTM5-F1
#
_cell.length_a   1.000
_cell.length_b   1.000
_cell.length_c   1.000
_cell.angle_alpha   90.00
_cell.angle_beta   90.00
_cell.angle_gamma   90.00
#
_symmetry.space_group_name_H-M   'P 1'
#
loop_
_entity.id
_entity.type
_entity.pdbx_description
1 polymer ?
#
loop_
_entity_poly.entity_id
_entity_poly.type
_entity_poly.pdbx_seq_one_letter_code
_entity_poly.pdbx_strand_id
1 'polypeptide(L)'
;MDTEKYIEDPNNAYSFQYEYKFSNTYRCITANYIKPENLDKLDLENRNINDLSINGDYLEELIIPNGVTCAIVADLSLRKLYVPDSMEFLYCQNNCLKELELPENIYNVDASNNYIEKVTFRNSAKQLKYLNLKNNRIADFDFTIPESLNYLNIENNPHIHVSPKISLFINMNPIYE
;
A
#
# COMPACT_ATOMS: atom_id res chain seq x y z
N MET A 1 27.04 23.59 -4.48
CA MET A 1 28.14 23.24 -3.55
C MET A 1 27.52 22.38 -2.49
N ASP A 2 27.73 21.10 -2.70
CA ASP A 2 27.18 19.99 -1.97
C ASP A 2 27.84 19.92 -0.60
N THR A 3 27.03 19.67 0.43
CA THR A 3 27.54 19.23 1.72
C THR A 3 26.71 18.02 2.13
N GLU A 4 27.26 16.85 1.79
CA GLU A 4 26.93 15.60 2.45
C GLU A 4 27.29 15.77 3.93
N LYS A 5 26.35 15.49 4.83
CA LYS A 5 26.68 15.38 6.25
C LYS A 5 26.16 14.07 6.78
N TYR A 6 27.11 13.14 6.85
CA TYR A 6 27.02 11.91 7.63
C TYR A 6 26.87 12.31 9.10
N ILE A 7 25.78 11.90 9.75
CA ILE A 7 25.69 11.89 11.21
C ILE A 7 25.57 10.44 11.61
N GLU A 8 26.72 9.83 11.87
CA GLU A 8 26.83 8.57 12.59
C GLU A 8 26.36 8.86 14.04
N ASP A 9 25.26 8.26 14.48
CA ASP A 9 24.99 8.10 15.90
C ASP A 9 25.71 6.81 16.34
N PRO A 10 26.82 6.90 17.09
CA PRO A 10 27.59 5.73 17.49
C PRO A 10 26.86 4.82 18.48
N ASN A 11 25.62 5.15 18.89
CA ASN A 11 24.82 4.36 19.81
C ASN A 11 23.54 3.76 19.20
N ASN A 12 23.27 3.93 17.90
CA ASN A 12 21.99 3.51 17.33
C ASN A 12 22.12 2.87 15.92
N ALA A 13 22.35 1.56 15.87
CA ALA A 13 22.70 0.81 14.67
C ALA A 13 21.55 0.51 13.67
N TYR A 14 20.42 1.24 13.68
CA TYR A 14 19.25 0.84 12.87
C TYR A 14 18.43 2.01 12.28
N SER A 15 19.07 2.93 11.56
CA SER A 15 18.34 3.84 10.66
C SER A 15 19.13 4.12 9.39
N PHE A 16 18.78 3.44 8.30
CA PHE A 16 19.21 3.83 6.95
C PHE A 16 18.15 4.79 6.40
N GLN A 17 18.40 6.09 6.51
CA GLN A 17 17.68 7.11 5.75
C GLN A 17 18.37 7.29 4.40
N TYR A 18 17.67 7.03 3.31
CA TYR A 18 18.04 7.56 1.99
C TYR A 18 17.15 8.77 1.74
N GLU A 19 17.71 9.98 1.79
CA GLU A 19 17.09 11.17 1.22
C GLU A 19 17.58 11.34 -0.23
N TYR A 20 16.70 11.10 -1.20
CA TYR A 20 16.89 11.63 -2.55
C TYR A 20 16.20 12.99 -2.63
N LYS A 21 16.98 14.07 -2.74
CA LYS A 21 16.47 15.34 -3.27
C LYS A 21 16.43 15.24 -4.79
N PHE A 22 15.41 15.78 -5.48
CA PHE A 22 15.54 16.75 -6.59
C PHE A 22 14.17 17.08 -7.25
N SER A 23 13.48 18.10 -6.72
CA SER A 23 12.73 19.18 -7.39
C SER A 23 11.74 19.76 -6.35
N ASN A 24 11.43 21.05 -6.41
CA ASN A 24 10.81 21.81 -5.31
C ASN A 24 9.35 21.43 -4.92
N THR A 25 8.86 20.24 -5.27
CA THR A 25 7.46 19.82 -5.13
C THR A 25 7.24 18.40 -4.58
N TYR A 26 8.27 17.56 -4.42
CA TYR A 26 8.12 16.17 -3.96
C TYR A 26 8.87 15.92 -2.64
N ARG A 27 8.16 15.41 -1.63
CA ARG A 27 8.69 15.10 -0.30
C ARG A 27 8.47 13.62 -0.01
N CYS A 28 9.55 12.88 0.11
CA CYS A 28 9.55 11.43 0.27
C CYS A 28 10.21 11.03 1.59
N ILE A 29 9.67 10.02 2.26
CA ILE A 29 10.34 9.32 3.35
C ILE A 29 10.58 7.89 2.92
N THR A 30 11.83 7.45 3.05
CA THR A 30 12.18 6.02 2.98
C THR A 30 12.80 5.61 4.30
N ALA A 31 12.13 4.68 5.00
CA ALA A 31 12.59 4.09 6.24
C ALA A 31 12.87 2.61 6.01
N ASN A 32 14.13 2.20 6.16
CA ASN A 32 14.51 0.80 6.00
C ASN A 32 14.84 0.17 7.34
N TYR A 33 14.53 -1.12 7.48
CA TYR A 33 14.76 -1.89 8.70
C TYR A 33 14.11 -1.25 9.94
N ILE A 34 12.93 -0.64 9.75
CA ILE A 34 12.22 -0.02 10.86
C ILE A 34 11.81 -1.07 11.87
N LYS A 35 11.90 -0.70 13.15
CA LYS A 35 11.37 -1.47 14.27
C LYS A 35 10.19 -0.70 14.86
N PRO A 36 9.23 -1.36 15.53
CA PRO A 36 8.13 -0.69 16.21
C PRO A 36 8.56 0.52 17.04
N GLU A 37 9.60 0.37 17.85
CA GLU A 37 10.12 1.43 18.74
C GLU A 37 10.73 2.64 18.02
N ASN A 38 10.94 2.54 16.70
CA ASN A 38 11.52 3.59 15.87
C ASN A 38 10.49 4.29 14.99
N LEU A 39 9.26 3.79 14.88
CA LEU A 39 8.23 4.36 14.00
C LEU A 39 7.87 5.79 14.41
N ASP A 40 7.63 6.03 15.71
CA ASP A 40 7.27 7.36 16.22
C ASP A 40 8.37 8.41 15.99
N LYS A 41 9.63 7.97 15.94
CA LYS A 41 10.78 8.85 15.68
C LYS A 41 10.78 9.39 14.24
N LEU A 42 10.06 8.75 13.33
CA LEU A 42 9.89 9.23 11.97
C LEU A 42 8.98 10.46 11.93
N ASP A 43 8.13 10.67 12.92
CA ASP A 43 7.24 11.83 13.03
C ASP A 43 6.42 12.07 11.74
N LEU A 44 5.85 10.98 11.21
CA LEU A 44 5.25 10.96 9.88
C LEU A 44 4.10 11.97 9.73
N GLU A 45 3.32 12.20 10.80
CA GLU A 45 2.14 13.08 10.79
C GLU A 45 2.50 14.57 10.69
N ASN A 46 3.61 14.99 11.27
CA ASN A 46 4.04 16.40 11.24
C ASN A 46 4.88 16.71 10.00
N ARG A 47 5.15 15.71 9.17
CA ARG A 47 5.85 15.86 7.91
C ARG A 47 4.84 15.96 6.79
N ASN A 48 4.85 17.09 6.09
CA ASN A 48 4.07 17.23 4.88
C ASN A 48 4.77 16.42 3.77
N ILE A 49 4.44 15.13 3.64
CA ILE A 49 5.04 14.16 2.72
C ILE A 49 4.03 13.65 1.70
N ASN A 50 4.53 13.27 0.53
CA ASN A 50 3.74 12.77 -0.59
C ASN A 50 4.02 11.28 -0.83
N ASP A 51 5.27 10.86 -0.63
CA ASP A 51 5.69 9.48 -0.87
C ASP A 51 6.22 8.87 0.42
N LEU A 52 5.77 7.65 0.71
CA LEU A 52 6.18 6.90 1.89
C LEU A 52 6.64 5.50 1.48
N SER A 53 7.86 5.15 1.84
CA SER A 53 8.38 3.79 1.71
C SER A 53 8.88 3.33 3.07
N ILE A 54 8.27 2.28 3.61
CA ILE A 54 8.68 1.66 4.86
C ILE A 54 8.92 0.17 4.58
N ASN A 55 10.10 -0.30 4.94
CA ASN A 55 10.38 -1.72 5.12
C ASN A 55 11.07 -1.95 6.46
N GLY A 56 11.00 -3.17 6.95
CA GLY A 56 11.71 -3.56 8.17
C GLY A 56 11.11 -4.74 8.88
N ASP A 57 11.22 -4.71 10.21
CA ASP A 57 10.69 -5.74 11.08
C ASP A 57 9.16 -5.64 11.19
N TYR A 58 8.58 -6.53 11.99
CA TYR A 58 7.16 -6.57 12.32
C TYR A 58 6.64 -5.21 12.80
N LEU A 59 5.62 -4.67 12.12
CA LEU A 59 4.75 -3.60 12.60
C LEU A 59 3.33 -4.16 12.73
N GLU A 60 2.69 -3.98 13.88
CA GLU A 60 1.31 -4.44 14.08
C GLU A 60 0.31 -3.60 13.27
N GLU A 61 0.50 -2.28 13.31
CA GLU A 61 -0.36 -1.32 12.66
C GLU A 61 0.45 -0.17 12.07
N LEU A 62 -0.10 0.45 11.03
CA LEU A 62 0.47 1.65 10.43
C LEU A 62 -0.66 2.60 10.03
N ILE A 63 -0.52 3.86 10.45
CA ILE A 63 -1.33 4.96 9.96
C ILE A 63 -0.50 5.68 8.91
N ILE A 64 -0.94 5.64 7.66
CA ILE A 64 -0.30 6.44 6.61
C ILE A 64 -0.78 7.89 6.75
N PRO A 65 0.11 8.89 6.85
CA PRO A 65 -0.29 10.29 7.04
C PRO A 65 -1.12 10.85 5.90
N ASN A 66 -1.98 11.81 6.24
CA ASN A 66 -2.68 12.61 5.24
C ASN A 66 -1.69 13.36 4.34
N GLY A 67 -2.00 13.41 3.04
CA GLY A 67 -1.14 14.05 2.03
C GLY A 67 -0.24 13.06 1.30
N VAL A 68 0.00 11.86 1.85
CA VAL A 68 0.67 10.78 1.14
C VAL A 68 -0.22 10.29 0.00
N THR A 69 0.34 10.31 -1.21
CA THR A 69 -0.30 9.84 -2.45
C THR A 69 0.29 8.51 -2.91
N CYS A 70 1.52 8.18 -2.53
CA CYS A 70 2.16 6.91 -2.84
C CYS A 70 2.73 6.26 -1.57
N ALA A 71 2.36 5.01 -1.30
CA ALA A 71 2.89 4.25 -0.16
C ALA A 71 3.35 2.85 -0.56
N ILE A 72 4.57 2.50 -0.15
CA ILE A 72 5.13 1.15 -0.20
C ILE A 72 5.38 0.70 1.24
N VAL A 73 4.56 -0.22 1.72
CA VAL A 73 4.51 -0.70 3.12
C VAL A 73 4.40 -2.23 3.16
N ALA A 74 5.14 -2.87 2.25
CA ALA A 74 5.15 -4.32 2.07
C ALA A 74 6.05 -5.02 3.10
N ASP A 75 5.77 -6.31 3.35
CA ASP A 75 6.62 -7.19 4.18
C ASP A 75 6.79 -6.75 5.65
N LEU A 76 5.81 -6.02 6.20
CA LEU A 76 5.83 -5.50 7.57
C LEU A 76 5.00 -6.33 8.55
N SER A 77 4.35 -7.40 8.08
CA SER A 77 3.42 -8.22 8.87
C SER A 77 2.27 -7.42 9.52
N LEU A 78 1.88 -6.31 8.87
CA LEU A 78 0.79 -5.42 9.30
C LEU A 78 -0.51 -6.19 9.45
N ARG A 79 -1.18 -5.99 10.58
CA ARG A 79 -2.55 -6.49 10.81
C ARG A 79 -3.59 -5.42 10.54
N LYS A 80 -3.20 -4.14 10.69
CA LYS A 80 -4.06 -2.99 10.42
C LYS A 80 -3.29 -1.96 9.59
N LEU A 81 -3.97 -1.37 8.62
CA LEU A 81 -3.43 -0.31 7.79
C LEU A 81 -4.51 0.75 7.59
N TYR A 82 -4.21 1.98 7.98
CA TYR A 82 -5.09 3.12 7.74
C TYR A 82 -4.59 3.89 6.53
N VAL A 83 -5.39 3.87 5.46
CA VAL A 83 -5.08 4.50 4.18
C VAL A 83 -5.79 5.86 4.10
N PRO A 84 -5.08 6.98 3.86
CA PRO A 84 -5.68 8.32 3.78
C PRO A 84 -6.42 8.53 2.44
N ASP A 85 -7.31 9.52 2.39
CA ASP A 85 -8.10 9.85 1.19
C ASP A 85 -7.27 10.41 0.01
N SER A 86 -6.04 10.85 0.30
CA SER A 86 -5.07 11.29 -0.71
C SER A 86 -4.41 10.14 -1.47
N MET A 87 -4.58 8.88 -1.04
CA MET A 87 -3.84 7.76 -1.61
C MET A 87 -4.22 7.51 -3.08
N GLU A 88 -3.19 7.40 -3.92
CA GLU A 88 -3.29 7.11 -5.35
C GLU A 88 -2.62 5.76 -5.69
N PHE A 89 -1.48 5.45 -5.06
CA PHE A 89 -0.70 4.24 -5.29
C PHE A 89 -0.38 3.54 -3.96
N LEU A 90 -0.87 2.32 -3.78
CA LEU A 90 -0.65 1.56 -2.55
C LEU A 90 -0.05 0.18 -2.85
N TYR A 91 1.11 -0.08 -2.26
CA TYR A 91 1.78 -1.38 -2.30
C TYR A 91 1.92 -1.89 -0.86
N CYS A 92 1.06 -2.82 -0.48
CA CYS A 92 0.95 -3.37 0.87
C CYS A 92 0.95 -4.90 0.88
N GLN A 93 1.56 -5.51 -0.15
CA GLN A 93 1.68 -6.96 -0.27
C GLN A 93 2.49 -7.59 0.87
N ASN A 94 2.32 -8.89 1.08
CA ASN A 94 3.06 -9.68 2.08
C ASN A 94 2.87 -9.17 3.52
N ASN A 95 1.63 -8.84 3.88
CA ASN A 95 1.26 -8.44 5.24
C ASN A 95 0.25 -9.45 5.83
N CYS A 96 -0.29 -9.14 7.00
CA CYS A 96 -1.29 -9.95 7.69
C CYS A 96 -2.68 -9.28 7.71
N LEU A 97 -2.99 -8.43 6.73
CA LEU A 97 -4.23 -7.66 6.69
C LEU A 97 -5.42 -8.59 6.49
N LYS A 98 -6.52 -8.35 7.23
CA LYS A 98 -7.79 -9.07 7.09
C LYS A 98 -8.86 -8.27 6.35
N GLU A 99 -8.73 -6.95 6.40
CA GLU A 99 -9.65 -6.00 5.80
C GLU A 99 -8.82 -4.89 5.15
N LEU A 100 -9.32 -4.34 4.05
CA LEU A 100 -8.69 -3.21 3.39
C LEU A 100 -9.77 -2.25 2.90
N GLU A 101 -9.76 -1.04 3.44
CA GLU A 101 -10.61 0.06 2.98
C GLU A 101 -9.78 1.02 2.13
N LEU A 102 -10.24 1.28 0.91
CA LEU A 102 -9.55 2.10 -0.09
C LEU A 102 -10.32 3.41 -0.35
N PRO A 103 -9.62 4.52 -0.63
CA PRO A 103 -10.25 5.79 -0.96
C PRO A 103 -10.71 5.85 -2.42
N GLU A 104 -11.46 6.90 -2.79
CA GLU A 104 -12.00 7.06 -4.14
C GLU A 104 -10.93 7.40 -5.20
N ASN A 105 -9.85 8.07 -4.80
CA ASN A 105 -8.79 8.52 -5.69
C ASN A 105 -7.76 7.43 -6.01
N ILE A 106 -7.95 6.21 -5.49
CA ILE A 106 -6.97 5.15 -5.67
C ILE A 106 -6.89 4.71 -7.14
N TYR A 107 -5.67 4.67 -7.69
CA TYR A 107 -5.41 4.27 -9.08
C TYR A 107 -4.80 2.87 -9.17
N ASN A 108 -3.87 2.54 -8.27
CA ASN A 108 -3.12 1.29 -8.32
C ASN A 108 -2.97 0.69 -6.92
N VAL A 109 -3.39 -0.57 -6.76
CA VAL A 109 -3.23 -1.31 -5.51
C VAL A 109 -2.61 -2.67 -5.75
N ASP A 110 -1.53 -2.95 -5.03
CA ASP A 110 -1.08 -4.31 -4.75
C ASP A 110 -1.27 -4.63 -3.26
N ALA A 111 -2.19 -5.55 -2.98
CA ALA A 111 -2.45 -6.09 -1.65
C ALA A 111 -2.39 -7.63 -1.67
N SER A 112 -1.59 -8.19 -2.57
CA SER A 112 -1.38 -9.64 -2.68
C SER A 112 -0.72 -10.22 -1.43
N ASN A 113 -0.85 -11.53 -1.23
CA ASN A 113 -0.25 -12.27 -0.10
C ASN A 113 -0.62 -11.65 1.25
N ASN A 114 -1.92 -11.51 1.49
CA ASN A 114 -2.48 -11.10 2.77
C ASN A 114 -3.50 -12.13 3.24
N TYR A 115 -4.28 -11.81 4.27
CA TYR A 115 -5.41 -12.61 4.72
C TYR A 115 -6.73 -11.88 4.49
N ILE A 116 -6.81 -11.03 3.46
CA ILE A 116 -7.95 -10.15 3.24
C ILE A 116 -9.19 -10.98 2.92
N GLU A 117 -10.24 -10.78 3.71
CA GLU A 117 -11.54 -11.40 3.53
C GLU A 117 -12.52 -10.44 2.84
N LYS A 118 -12.30 -9.13 2.98
CA LYS A 118 -13.15 -8.07 2.42
C LYS A 118 -12.33 -6.84 2.01
N VAL A 119 -12.64 -6.31 0.82
CA VAL A 119 -12.17 -5.00 0.34
C VAL A 119 -13.36 -4.06 0.21
N THR A 120 -13.25 -2.84 0.74
CA THR A 120 -14.26 -1.79 0.61
C THR A 120 -13.66 -0.54 -0.01
N PHE A 121 -14.53 0.30 -0.59
CA PHE A 121 -14.19 1.61 -1.10
C PHE A 121 -15.05 2.64 -0.38
N ARG A 122 -14.46 3.71 0.16
CA ARG A 122 -15.21 4.71 0.95
C ARG A 122 -16.34 5.38 0.17
N ASN A 123 -16.16 5.58 -1.13
CA ASN A 123 -17.21 6.05 -2.04
C ASN A 123 -17.35 5.12 -3.25
N SER A 124 -16.38 5.18 -4.17
CA SER A 124 -16.37 4.42 -5.40
C SER A 124 -14.95 4.21 -5.90
N ALA A 125 -14.72 3.22 -6.75
CA ALA A 125 -13.40 2.93 -7.31
C ALA A 125 -13.19 3.56 -8.70
N LYS A 126 -13.80 4.72 -8.99
CA LYS A 126 -13.88 5.29 -10.36
C LYS A 126 -12.55 5.48 -11.07
N GLN A 127 -11.46 5.64 -10.33
CA GLN A 127 -10.12 5.87 -10.87
C GLN A 127 -9.25 4.61 -10.89
N LEU A 128 -9.72 3.51 -10.31
CA LEU A 128 -8.93 2.30 -10.14
C LEU A 128 -8.61 1.67 -11.50
N LYS A 129 -7.33 1.48 -11.78
CA LYS A 129 -6.82 0.89 -13.02
C LYS A 129 -6.23 -0.50 -12.80
N TYR A 130 -5.63 -0.71 -11.62
CA TYR A 130 -4.92 -1.93 -11.28
C TYR A 130 -5.26 -2.36 -9.86
N LEU A 131 -5.74 -3.59 -9.72
CA LEU A 131 -6.03 -4.20 -8.42
C LEU A 131 -5.49 -5.63 -8.37
N ASN A 132 -4.45 -5.84 -7.55
CA ASN A 132 -3.93 -7.16 -7.26
C ASN A 132 -4.29 -7.59 -5.83
N LEU A 133 -5.09 -8.63 -5.73
CA LEU A 133 -5.59 -9.28 -4.52
C LEU A 133 -5.25 -10.78 -4.52
N LYS A 134 -4.27 -11.21 -5.32
CA LYS A 134 -3.80 -12.60 -5.37
C LYS A 134 -3.41 -13.11 -3.99
N ASN A 135 -3.65 -14.40 -3.72
CA ASN A 135 -3.28 -15.07 -2.46
C ASN A 135 -3.89 -14.35 -1.24
N ASN A 136 -5.22 -14.28 -1.19
CA ASN A 136 -5.98 -13.74 -0.06
C ASN A 136 -7.08 -14.75 0.36
N ARG A 137 -8.06 -14.29 1.15
CA ARG A 137 -9.18 -15.11 1.64
C ARG A 137 -10.53 -14.50 1.30
N ILE A 138 -10.60 -13.77 0.19
CA ILE A 138 -11.81 -13.08 -0.23
C ILE A 138 -12.88 -14.14 -0.51
N ALA A 139 -14.01 -14.02 0.18
CA ALA A 139 -15.15 -14.91 0.00
C ALA A 139 -16.24 -14.26 -0.85
N ASP A 140 -16.52 -12.98 -0.59
CA ASP A 140 -17.48 -12.18 -1.32
C ASP A 140 -16.75 -11.03 -2.01
N PHE A 141 -16.83 -11.00 -3.34
CA PHE A 141 -16.20 -9.98 -4.17
C PHE A 141 -17.26 -9.27 -5.01
N ASP A 142 -18.18 -8.57 -4.33
CA ASP A 142 -19.17 -7.69 -4.97
C ASP A 142 -18.56 -6.31 -5.27
N PHE A 143 -17.70 -6.29 -6.28
CA PHE A 143 -17.03 -5.11 -6.77
C PHE A 143 -17.67 -4.65 -8.08
N THR A 144 -18.23 -3.43 -8.10
CA THR A 144 -18.62 -2.80 -9.36
C THR A 144 -17.35 -2.42 -10.11
N ILE A 145 -17.06 -3.15 -11.18
CA ILE A 145 -15.91 -2.92 -12.05
C ILE A 145 -16.00 -1.51 -12.64
N PRO A 146 -15.07 -0.60 -12.33
CA PRO A 146 -15.05 0.73 -12.90
C PRO A 146 -14.57 0.65 -14.35
N GLU A 147 -15.05 1.55 -15.21
CA GLU A 147 -14.65 1.61 -16.63
C GLU A 147 -13.13 1.82 -16.81
N SER A 148 -12.46 2.37 -15.79
CA SER A 148 -11.02 2.58 -15.78
C SER A 148 -10.20 1.31 -15.51
N LEU A 149 -10.82 0.22 -15.04
CA LEU A 149 -10.07 -0.96 -14.61
C LEU A 149 -9.49 -1.69 -15.81
N ASN A 150 -8.17 -1.82 -15.82
CA ASN A 150 -7.44 -2.54 -16.86
C ASN A 150 -6.92 -3.90 -16.37
N TYR A 151 -6.73 -4.05 -15.06
CA TYR A 151 -6.16 -5.25 -14.47
C TYR A 151 -6.82 -5.58 -13.14
N LEU A 152 -7.23 -6.84 -13.01
CA LEU A 152 -7.76 -7.43 -11.78
C LEU A 152 -7.14 -8.81 -11.59
N ASN A 153 -6.44 -9.00 -10.47
CA ASN A 153 -5.96 -10.31 -10.07
C ASN A 153 -6.56 -10.71 -8.73
N ILE A 154 -7.31 -11.81 -8.74
CA ILE A 154 -7.96 -12.41 -7.57
C ILE A 154 -7.61 -13.90 -7.46
N GLU A 155 -6.55 -14.34 -8.13
CA GLU A 155 -6.09 -15.73 -8.08
C GLU A 155 -5.82 -16.18 -6.64
N ASN A 156 -5.97 -17.49 -6.40
CA ASN A 156 -5.69 -18.10 -5.10
C ASN A 156 -6.46 -17.45 -3.94
N ASN A 157 -7.73 -17.10 -4.19
CA ASN A 157 -8.72 -16.84 -3.14
C ASN A 157 -9.64 -18.07 -3.05
N PRO A 158 -9.41 -18.99 -2.10
CA PRO A 158 -10.00 -20.34 -2.13
C PRO A 158 -11.53 -20.37 -1.93
N HIS A 159 -12.11 -19.29 -1.39
CA HIS A 159 -13.54 -19.19 -1.11
C HIS A 159 -14.25 -18.15 -1.99
N ILE A 160 -13.57 -17.61 -3.00
CA ILE A 160 -14.10 -16.48 -3.74
C ILE A 160 -15.30 -16.89 -4.60
N HIS A 161 -16.38 -16.12 -4.44
CA HIS A 161 -17.52 -16.15 -5.33
C HIS A 161 -17.51 -14.87 -6.16
N VAL A 162 -17.39 -15.02 -7.48
CA VAL A 162 -17.40 -13.89 -8.42
C VAL A 162 -18.69 -13.85 -9.22
N SER A 163 -19.18 -12.65 -9.50
CA SER A 163 -20.32 -12.45 -10.41
C SER A 163 -19.91 -12.77 -11.86
N PRO A 164 -20.87 -13.12 -12.76
CA PRO A 164 -20.58 -13.35 -14.17
C PRO A 164 -19.88 -12.18 -14.87
N LYS A 165 -20.13 -10.94 -14.42
CA LYS A 165 -19.48 -9.73 -14.94
C LYS A 165 -17.98 -9.72 -14.63
N ILE A 166 -17.61 -10.10 -13.41
CA ILE A 166 -16.20 -10.18 -12.99
C ILE A 166 -15.49 -11.33 -13.70
N SER A 167 -16.15 -12.50 -13.82
CA SER A 167 -15.61 -13.61 -14.61
C SER A 167 -15.35 -13.22 -16.07
N LEU A 168 -16.28 -12.50 -16.70
CA LEU A 168 -16.12 -12.02 -18.08
C LEU A 168 -14.94 -11.05 -18.21
N PHE A 169 -14.82 -10.10 -17.28
CA PHE A 169 -13.72 -9.14 -17.26
C PHE A 169 -12.35 -9.82 -17.19
N ILE A 170 -12.18 -10.79 -16.29
CA ILE A 170 -10.92 -11.53 -16.11
C ILE A 170 -10.57 -12.32 -17.38
N ASN A 171 -11.57 -12.96 -18.01
CA ASN A 171 -11.35 -13.70 -19.25
C ASN A 171 -10.96 -12.81 -20.44
N MET A 172 -11.46 -11.56 -20.47
CA MET A 172 -11.10 -10.58 -21.51
C MET A 172 -9.75 -9.92 -21.26
N ASN A 173 -9.28 -9.89 -20.02
CA ASN A 173 -8.02 -9.28 -19.59
C ASN A 173 -7.19 -10.31 -18.83
N PRO A 174 -6.70 -11.37 -19.51
CA PRO A 174 -5.98 -12.44 -18.85
C PRO A 174 -4.68 -11.93 -18.21
N ILE A 175 -4.34 -12.50 -17.06
CA ILE A 175 -3.07 -12.26 -16.39
C ILE A 175 -2.00 -13.04 -17.17
N TYR A 176 -1.00 -12.36 -17.70
CA TYR A 176 0.19 -13.00 -18.26
C TYR A 176 1.23 -13.14 -17.14
N GLU A 177 1.62 -14.39 -16.83
CA GLU A 177 2.71 -14.73 -15.89
C GLU A 177 4.10 -14.39 -16.45
#